data_AF-A0A9N9E809-F1
#
_entry.id   AF-A0A9N9E809-F1
#
_cell.length_a   1.000
_cell.length_b   1.000
_cell.length_c   1.000
_cell.angle_alpha   90.00
_cell.angle_beta   90.00
_cell.angle_gamma   90.00
#
_symmetry.space_group_name_H-M   'P 1'
#
loop_
_entity.id
_entity.type
_entity.pdbx_description
1 polymer ?
#
loop_
_entity_poly.entity_id
_entity_poly.type
_entity_poly.pdbx_seq_one_letter_code
_entity_poly.pdbx_strand_id
1 'polypeptide(L)'
;GEFNEKARWDEVTLPYVLATDITLEDYEERVEKFNIHGCWEWSNGEVIIYELPSLPHEVVIGAVRRMLLYQCNAVAFTDAEIDSLGATRTRDRTRGKEADESFRPIKPAVTAPNG
;
A
#
# COMPACT_ATOMS: atom_id res chain seq x y z
N GLY A 1 -15.60 -4.50 2.51
CA GLY A 1 -16.22 -3.17 2.59
C GLY A 1 -17.46 -3.17 1.74
N GLU A 2 -18.53 -2.52 2.18
CA GLU A 2 -19.71 -2.32 1.33
C GLU A 2 -19.44 -1.12 0.41
N PHE A 3 -19.42 -1.37 -0.90
CA PHE A 3 -19.31 -0.31 -1.88
C PHE A 3 -20.58 0.53 -1.89
N ASN A 4 -20.45 1.83 -2.20
CA ASN A 4 -21.61 2.70 -2.34
C ASN A 4 -22.54 2.18 -3.44
N GLU A 5 -23.75 1.75 -3.08
CA GLU A 5 -24.76 1.19 -3.99
C GLU A 5 -25.20 2.17 -5.11
N LYS A 6 -24.95 3.47 -4.94
CA LYS A 6 -25.27 4.48 -5.96
C LYS A 6 -24.21 4.58 -7.06
N ALA A 7 -23.04 3.98 -6.86
CA ALA A 7 -21.97 3.97 -7.84
C ALA A 7 -22.03 2.68 -8.68
N ARG A 8 -22.08 2.83 -10.00
CA ARG A 8 -22.07 1.74 -10.98
C ARG A 8 -20.64 1.23 -11.16
N TRP A 9 -20.08 0.62 -10.12
CA TRP A 9 -18.69 0.13 -10.11
C TRP A 9 -18.41 -0.93 -11.18
N ASP A 10 -19.45 -1.62 -11.65
CA ASP A 10 -19.43 -2.57 -12.77
C ASP A 10 -19.18 -1.92 -14.14
N GLU A 11 -19.33 -0.60 -14.25
CA GLU A 11 -19.13 0.16 -15.50
C GLU A 11 -17.88 1.05 -15.48
N VAL A 12 -17.20 1.11 -14.33
CA VAL A 12 -15.99 1.91 -14.18
C VAL A 12 -14.83 1.21 -14.88
N THR A 13 -14.11 1.97 -15.71
CA THR A 13 -12.83 1.53 -16.27
C THR A 13 -11.72 1.99 -15.33
N LEU A 14 -10.85 1.06 -14.94
CA LEU A 14 -9.69 1.35 -14.08
C LEU A 14 -8.43 1.64 -14.92
N PRO A 15 -7.50 2.48 -14.44
CA PRO A 15 -7.58 3.25 -13.19
C PRO A 15 -8.63 4.36 -13.24
N TYR A 16 -9.34 4.57 -12.13
CA TYR A 16 -10.42 5.54 -12.01
C TYR A 16 -10.04 6.70 -11.10
N VAL A 17 -10.15 7.92 -11.59
CA VAL A 17 -9.96 9.13 -10.79
C VAL A 17 -11.21 9.39 -9.95
N LEU A 18 -11.09 9.15 -8.65
CA LEU A 18 -12.17 9.33 -7.69
C LEU A 18 -12.38 10.80 -7.31
N ALA A 19 -11.29 11.55 -7.19
CA ALA A 19 -11.31 12.97 -6.81
C ALA A 19 -10.07 13.69 -7.36
N THR A 20 -10.20 14.99 -7.63
CA THR A 20 -9.12 15.90 -8.05
C THR A 20 -8.96 17.03 -7.04
N ASP A 21 -7.87 17.80 -7.15
CA ASP A 21 -7.56 18.95 -6.29
C ASP A 21 -7.47 18.58 -4.79
N ILE A 22 -7.08 17.35 -4.49
CA ILE A 22 -6.92 16.82 -3.14
C ILE A 22 -5.49 17.04 -2.67
N THR A 23 -5.31 17.75 -1.56
CA THR A 23 -3.98 17.89 -0.94
C THR A 23 -3.52 16.55 -0.36
N LEU A 24 -2.21 16.40 -0.12
CA LEU A 24 -1.70 15.19 0.51
C LEU A 24 -2.32 15.02 1.91
N GLU A 25 -2.44 16.10 2.67
CA GLU A 25 -3.02 16.10 4.01
C GLU A 25 -4.49 15.66 4.00
N ASP A 26 -5.30 16.16 3.06
CA ASP A 26 -6.70 15.76 2.90
C ASP A 26 -6.83 14.27 2.55
N TYR A 27 -5.94 13.79 1.68
CA TYR A 27 -5.89 12.38 1.33
C TYR A 27 -5.56 11.53 2.57
N GLU A 28 -4.53 11.89 3.33
CA GLU A 28 -4.11 11.15 4.51
C GLU A 28 -5.19 11.09 5.59
N GLU A 29 -5.85 12.21 5.89
CA GLU A 29 -6.94 12.25 6.85
C GLU A 29 -8.08 11.32 6.44
N ARG A 30 -8.45 11.31 5.16
CA ARG A 30 -9.54 10.48 4.64
C ARG A 30 -9.18 9.01 4.65
N VAL A 31 -7.98 8.65 4.22
CA VAL A 31 -7.56 7.25 4.17
C VAL A 31 -7.56 6.64 5.58
N GLU A 32 -7.07 7.41 6.57
CA GLU A 32 -7.10 6.98 7.97
C GLU A 32 -8.53 6.90 8.52
N LYS A 33 -9.33 7.94 8.30
CA LYS A 33 -10.71 8.04 8.81
C LYS A 33 -11.60 6.91 8.28
N PHE A 34 -11.43 6.52 7.03
CA PHE A 34 -12.26 5.50 6.38
C PHE A 34 -11.60 4.11 6.34
N ASN A 35 -10.36 3.98 6.83
CA ASN A 35 -9.58 2.73 6.82
C ASN A 35 -9.54 2.06 5.44
N ILE A 36 -9.15 2.83 4.43
CA ILE A 36 -9.14 2.44 3.01
C ILE A 36 -7.70 2.29 2.46
N HIS A 37 -6.74 2.09 3.35
CA HIS A 37 -5.35 1.76 3.00
C HIS A 37 -5.32 0.56 2.04
N GLY A 38 -4.39 0.57 1.08
CA GLY A 38 -4.28 -0.50 0.06
C GLY A 38 -5.29 -0.44 -1.09
N CYS A 39 -6.30 0.43 -1.04
CA CYS A 39 -7.32 0.51 -2.10
C CYS A 39 -7.13 1.72 -3.02
N TRP A 40 -6.63 2.84 -2.47
CA TRP A 40 -6.51 4.12 -3.17
C TRP A 40 -5.04 4.53 -3.24
N GLU A 41 -4.69 5.24 -4.29
CA GLU A 41 -3.43 5.94 -4.41
C GLU A 41 -3.66 7.44 -4.58
N TRP A 42 -2.63 8.23 -4.28
CA TRP A 42 -2.64 9.67 -4.51
C TRP A 42 -1.53 10.06 -5.48
N SER A 43 -1.83 10.88 -6.48
CA SER A 43 -0.84 11.37 -7.43
C SER A 43 -1.23 12.74 -7.96
N ASN A 44 -0.36 13.74 -7.81
CA ASN A 44 -0.53 15.09 -8.33
C ASN A 44 -1.89 15.74 -8.01
N GLY A 45 -2.41 15.52 -6.81
CA GLY A 45 -3.71 16.05 -6.41
C GLY A 45 -4.91 15.17 -6.77
N GLU A 46 -4.69 14.03 -7.42
CA GLU A 46 -5.73 13.08 -7.78
C GLU A 46 -5.73 11.87 -6.83
N VAL A 47 -6.92 11.41 -6.46
CA VAL A 47 -7.12 10.13 -5.78
C VAL A 47 -7.56 9.11 -6.82
N ILE A 48 -6.79 8.03 -6.94
CA ILE A 48 -6.92 7.05 -8.02
C ILE A 48 -7.21 5.67 -7.42
N ILE A 49 -8.20 4.98 -7.98
CA ILE A 49 -8.47 3.57 -7.71
C ILE A 49 -7.89 2.77 -8.87
N TYR A 50 -6.90 1.92 -8.59
CA TYR A 50 -6.28 1.06 -9.61
C TYR A 50 -6.96 -0.30 -9.71
N GLU A 51 -7.46 -0.81 -8.58
CA GLU A 51 -8.17 -2.06 -8.49
C GLU A 51 -9.22 -2.02 -7.39
N LEU A 52 -10.23 -2.87 -7.52
CA LEU A 52 -11.19 -3.11 -6.46
C LEU A 52 -10.75 -4.36 -5.69
N PRO A 53 -10.86 -4.37 -4.34
CA PRO A 53 -10.58 -5.54 -3.53
C PRO A 53 -11.28 -6.79 -4.08
N SER A 54 -10.50 -7.84 -4.33
CA SER A 54 -11.03 -9.11 -4.84
C SER A 54 -10.36 -10.30 -4.15
N LEU A 55 -11.14 -11.33 -3.83
CA LEU A 55 -10.61 -12.54 -3.21
C LEU A 55 -9.49 -13.21 -4.03
N PRO A 56 -9.56 -13.30 -5.37
CA PRO A 56 -8.47 -13.86 -6.16
C PRO A 56 -7.15 -13.10 -6.00
N HIS A 57 -7.20 -11.78 -5.96
CA HIS A 57 -6.03 -10.91 -5.76
C HIS A 57 -5.36 -11.17 -4.40
N GLU A 58 -6.14 -11.18 -3.32
CA GLU A 58 -5.66 -11.49 -1.96
C GLU A 58 -5.01 -12.87 -1.87
N VAL A 59 -5.60 -13.88 -2.53
CA VAL A 59 -5.05 -15.24 -2.57
C VAL A 59 -3.71 -15.29 -3.29
N VAL A 60 -3.59 -14.58 -4.42
CA VAL A 60 -2.34 -14.53 -5.21
C VAL A 60 -1.24 -13.81 -4.42
N ILE A 61 -1.55 -12.66 -3.82
CA ILE A 61 -0.60 -11.93 -2.98
C ILE A 61 -0.10 -12.80 -1.83
N GLY A 62 -1.02 -13.50 -1.14
CA GLY A 62 -0.66 -14.41 -0.05
C GLY A 62 0.28 -15.55 -0.50
N ALA A 63 0.12 -16.05 -1.73
CA ALA A 63 1.02 -17.06 -2.30
C ALA A 63 2.41 -16.48 -2.62
N VAL A 64 2.47 -15.30 -3.25
CA VAL A 64 3.73 -14.60 -3.57
C VAL A 64 4.49 -14.26 -2.30
N ARG A 65 3.82 -13.68 -1.30
CA ARG A 65 4.40 -13.36 0.02
C ARG A 65 5.03 -14.60 0.64
N ARG A 66 4.31 -15.73 0.66
CA ARG A 66 4.79 -16.99 1.23
C ARG A 66 6.05 -17.51 0.53
N MET A 67 6.09 -17.43 -0.80
CA MET A 67 7.26 -17.88 -1.57
C MET A 67 8.49 -17.01 -1.29
N LEU A 68 8.33 -15.68 -1.20
CA LEU A 68 9.43 -14.77 -0.87
C LEU A 68 10.00 -15.06 0.51
N LEU A 69 9.15 -15.18 1.53
CA LEU A 69 9.59 -15.50 2.89
C LEU A 69 10.27 -16.87 2.98
N TYR A 70 9.77 -17.87 2.25
CA TYR A 70 10.40 -19.18 2.18
C TYR A 70 11.80 -19.11 1.55
N GLN A 71 11.95 -18.39 0.44
CA GLN A 71 13.24 -18.25 -0.25
C GLN A 71 14.26 -17.45 0.57
N CYS A 72 13.79 -16.50 1.37
CA CYS A 72 14.61 -15.64 2.23
C CYS A 72 14.80 -16.22 3.65
N ASN A 73 14.35 -17.45 3.92
CA ASN A 73 14.50 -18.07 5.24
C ASN A 73 15.97 -18.16 5.68
N ALA A 74 16.89 -18.32 4.73
CA ALA A 74 18.33 -18.38 5.02
C ALA A 74 18.89 -17.12 5.71
N VAL A 75 18.21 -15.98 5.61
CA VAL A 75 18.60 -14.72 6.26
C VAL A 75 17.70 -14.35 7.45
N ALA A 76 16.83 -15.26 7.89
CA ALA A 76 16.00 -15.04 9.07
C ALA A 76 16.88 -14.80 10.32
N PHE A 77 16.48 -13.86 11.18
CA PHE A 77 17.21 -13.45 12.38
C PHE A 77 18.61 -12.85 12.11
N THR A 78 18.83 -12.29 10.92
CA THR A 78 20.06 -11.58 10.57
C THR A 78 19.79 -10.11 10.25
N ASP A 79 20.84 -9.31 10.07
CA ASP A 79 20.73 -7.93 9.58
C ASP A 79 20.21 -7.85 8.12
N ALA A 80 20.27 -8.95 7.38
CA ALA A 80 19.68 -9.10 6.06
C ALA A 80 18.24 -9.66 6.09
N GLU A 81 17.66 -9.87 7.27
CA GLU A 81 16.27 -10.35 7.40
C GLU A 81 15.31 -9.39 6.68
N ILE A 82 14.40 -9.99 5.93
CA ILE A 82 13.37 -9.29 5.17
C ILE A 82 12.08 -9.43 5.97
N ASP A 83 11.62 -8.33 6.54
CA ASP A 83 10.32 -8.26 7.20
C ASP A 83 9.26 -7.71 6.23
N SER A 84 8.06 -8.30 6.25
CA SER A 84 6.91 -7.83 5.48
C SER A 84 6.17 -6.81 6.32
N LEU A 85 6.16 -5.56 5.86
CA LEU A 85 5.41 -4.48 6.49
C LEU A 85 4.14 -4.17 5.68
N GLY A 86 3.40 -5.20 5.25
CA GLY A 86 2.13 -5.04 4.50
C GLY A 86 2.21 -3.97 3.41
N ALA A 87 1.11 -3.23 3.20
CA ALA A 87 1.11 -2.01 2.41
C ALA A 87 1.98 -0.94 3.12
N THR A 88 3.26 -0.84 2.77
CA THR A 88 4.10 0.27 3.24
C THR A 88 3.74 1.49 2.42
N ARG A 89 3.13 2.43 3.13
CA ARG A 89 2.98 3.83 2.76
C ARG A 89 4.27 4.40 2.16
N THR A 90 4.34 4.48 0.84
CA THR A 90 5.50 5.03 0.11
C THR A 90 5.10 6.36 -0.51
N ARG A 91 5.67 7.46 0.00
CA ARG A 91 5.26 8.82 -0.39
C ARG A 91 6.42 9.71 -0.78
N ASP A 92 6.19 10.54 -1.78
CA ASP A 92 6.99 11.72 -2.11
C ASP A 92 6.09 12.97 -2.14
N ARG A 93 6.65 14.14 -2.50
CA ARG A 93 5.91 15.42 -2.53
C ARG A 93 4.69 15.43 -3.46
N THR A 94 4.61 14.48 -4.37
CA THR A 94 3.66 14.45 -5.48
C THR A 94 2.92 13.13 -5.62
N ARG A 95 3.32 12.08 -4.88
CA ARG A 95 2.80 10.72 -5.04
C ARG A 95 2.72 10.00 -3.72
N GLY A 96 1.66 9.23 -3.54
CA GLY A 96 1.49 8.25 -2.48
C GLY A 96 1.05 6.92 -3.09
N LYS A 97 1.91 5.92 -2.95
CA LYS A 97 1.69 4.55 -3.42
C LYS A 97 1.32 3.66 -2.24
N GLU A 98 0.35 2.80 -2.48
CA GLU A 98 -0.11 1.77 -1.55
C GLU A 98 0.11 0.42 -2.24
N ALA A 99 1.36 -0.06 -2.23
CA ALA A 99 1.70 -1.34 -2.85
C ALA A 99 1.01 -2.50 -2.12
N ASP A 100 0.61 -3.54 -2.86
CA ASP A 100 0.06 -4.80 -2.32
C ASP A 100 0.89 -5.38 -1.19
N GLU A 101 2.21 -5.40 -1.41
CA GLU A 101 3.22 -5.81 -0.45
C GLU A 101 4.45 -4.95 -0.60
N SER A 102 5.14 -4.80 0.50
CA SER A 102 6.43 -4.14 0.53
C SER A 102 7.30 -4.79 1.58
N PHE A 103 8.60 -4.78 1.30
CA PHE A 103 9.58 -5.31 2.21
C PHE A 103 10.75 -4.36 2.31
N ARG A 104 11.40 -4.37 3.46
CA ARG A 104 12.68 -3.69 3.67
C ARG A 104 13.58 -4.57 4.52
N PRO A 105 14.89 -4.51 4.30
CA PRO A 105 15.83 -5.10 5.24
C PRO A 105 15.62 -4.49 6.64
N ILE A 106 15.87 -5.29 7.67
CA ILE A 106 16.00 -4.77 9.03
C ILE A 106 17.11 -3.72 9.02
N LYS A 107 16.77 -2.49 9.40
CA LYS A 107 17.79 -1.43 9.50
C LYS A 107 18.66 -1.72 10.72
N PRO A 108 20.00 -1.71 10.60
CA PRO A 108 20.88 -1.71 11.76
C PRO A 108 20.52 -0.55 12.68
N ALA A 109 20.73 -0.72 13.99
CA ALA A 109 20.58 0.38 14.93
C ALA A 109 21.52 1.53 14.51
N VAL A 110 20.96 2.66 14.12
CA VAL A 110 21.74 3.86 13.82
C VAL A 110 22.07 4.51 15.16
N THR A 111 23.34 4.56 15.53
CA THR A 111 23.78 5.36 16.68
C THR A 111 23.54 6.82 16.34
N ALA A 112 22.82 7.55 17.20
CA ALA A 112 22.70 8.99 17.04
C ALA A 112 24.11 9.60 17.00
N PRO A 113 24.35 10.68 16.22
CA PRO A 113 25.68 11.30 16.12
C PRO A 113 26.31 11.69 17.46
N ASN A 114 25.51 11.75 18.54
CA ASN A 114 25.90 12.26 19.83
C ASN A 114 25.88 11.22 20.98
N GLY A 115 25.64 9.94 20.69
CA GLY A 115 25.58 8.89 21.71
C GLY A 115 24.25 8.83 22.48
#